data_AF-A0AAV4SF95-F1
#
_entry.id   AF-A0AAV4SF95-F1
#
_cell.length_a   1.000
_cell.length_b   1.000
_cell.length_c   1.000
_cell.angle_alpha   90.00
_cell.angle_beta   90.00
_cell.angle_gamma   90.00
#
_symmetry.space_group_name_H-M   'P 1'
#
loop_
_entity.id
_entity.type
_entity.pdbx_description
1 polymer ?
#
loop_
_entity_poly.entity_id
_entity_poly.type
_entity_poly.pdbx_seq_one_letter_code
_entity_poly.pdbx_strand_id
1 'polypeptide(L)'
;MASYFIYIHQLPFQPRRELCRILDADTRWEELGGIHMDYDVKTLTLIGQVLQRDKSPTWELLNKYSEQNGTIKRLFVMLARMDHQRAMSVLKPYVEE
;
A
#
# COMPACT_ATOMS: atom_id res chain seq x y z
N MET A 1 16.41 -16.38 15.64
CA MET A 1 16.50 -15.49 14.47
C MET A 1 15.55 -14.34 14.71
N ALA A 2 16.05 -13.12 14.89
CA ALA A 2 15.16 -11.95 15.05
C ALA A 2 14.47 -11.72 13.71
N SER A 3 13.14 -11.79 13.68
CA SER A 3 12.35 -11.36 12.51
C SER A 3 12.56 -9.86 12.35
N TYR A 4 13.33 -9.44 11.35
CA TYR A 4 13.49 -8.02 11.05
C TYR A 4 12.21 -7.54 10.36
N PHE A 5 11.46 -6.68 11.04
CA PHE A 5 10.29 -6.06 10.42
C PHE A 5 10.77 -4.95 9.48
N ILE A 6 10.58 -5.14 8.17
CA ILE A 6 10.77 -4.08 7.19
C ILE A 6 9.47 -3.29 7.05
N TYR A 7 9.52 -2.01 7.42
CA TYR A 7 8.39 -1.09 7.40
C TYR A 7 8.19 -0.43 6.04
N ILE A 8 6.96 -0.01 5.75
CA ILE A 8 6.60 0.59 4.46
C ILE A 8 7.32 1.93 4.19
N HIS A 9 7.72 2.68 5.22
CA HIS A 9 8.54 3.89 5.04
C HIS A 9 9.98 3.60 4.65
N GLN A 10 10.44 2.35 4.81
CA GLN A 10 11.77 1.91 4.38
C GLN A 10 11.78 1.44 2.91
N LEU A 11 10.61 1.30 2.28
CA LEU A 11 10.51 0.95 0.86
C LEU A 11 11.11 2.10 0.02
N PRO A 12 12.10 1.83 -0.87
CA PRO A 12 12.71 2.88 -1.67
C PRO A 12 11.70 3.63 -2.55
N PHE A 13 12.05 4.86 -2.93
CA PHE A 13 11.14 5.74 -3.67
C PHE A 13 10.63 5.14 -4.99
N GLN A 14 11.52 4.52 -5.77
CA GLN A 14 11.19 3.96 -7.08
C GLN A 14 10.13 2.82 -7.00
N PRO A 15 10.34 1.74 -6.21
CA PRO A 15 9.32 0.70 -6.06
C PRO A 15 8.05 1.20 -5.38
N ARG A 16 8.13 2.14 -4.41
CA ARG A 16 6.93 2.76 -3.84
C ARG A 16 6.11 3.48 -4.91
N ARG A 17 6.76 4.28 -5.76
CA ARG A 17 6.09 5.02 -6.84
C ARG A 17 5.45 4.08 -7.86
N GLU A 18 6.12 2.98 -8.20
CA GLU A 18 5.56 1.97 -9.12
C GLU A 18 4.36 1.24 -8.50
N LEU A 19 4.42 0.88 -7.22
CA LEU A 19 3.30 0.29 -6.51
C LEU A 19 2.07 1.21 -6.51
N CYS A 20 2.27 2.50 -6.21
CA CYS A 20 1.21 3.50 -6.30
C CYS A 20 0.60 3.58 -7.70
N ARG A 21 1.44 3.65 -8.74
CA ARG A 21 0.98 3.71 -10.13
C ARG A 21 0.11 2.53 -10.53
N ILE A 22 0.46 1.32 -10.09
CA ILE A 22 -0.31 0.10 -10.38
C ILE A 22 -1.69 0.15 -9.69
N LEU A 23 -1.72 0.41 -8.38
CA LEU A 23 -2.96 0.38 -7.60
C LEU A 23 -3.92 1.54 -7.92
N ASP A 24 -3.36 2.70 -8.26
CA ASP A 24 -4.16 3.84 -8.72
C ASP A 24 -4.78 3.58 -10.10
N ALA A 25 -4.02 2.98 -11.04
CA ALA A 25 -4.51 2.67 -12.38
C ALA A 25 -5.62 1.60 -12.38
N ASP A 26 -5.51 0.62 -11.48
CA ASP A 26 -6.51 -0.45 -11.35
C ASP A 26 -7.68 -0.05 -10.42
N THR A 27 -7.66 1.19 -9.90
CA THR A 27 -8.62 1.76 -8.94
C THR A 27 -8.89 0.85 -7.73
N ARG A 28 -7.86 0.12 -7.26
CA ARG A 28 -7.95 -0.87 -6.16
C ARG A 28 -7.53 -0.34 -4.80
N TRP A 29 -7.12 0.93 -4.70
CA TRP A 29 -6.66 1.51 -3.45
C TRP A 29 -7.74 1.54 -2.36
N GLU A 30 -9.02 1.73 -2.72
CA GLU A 30 -10.15 1.70 -1.77
C GLU A 30 -10.39 0.30 -1.21
N GLU A 31 -10.29 -0.74 -2.06
CA GLU A 31 -10.37 -2.14 -1.63
C GLU A 31 -9.22 -2.49 -0.69
N LEU A 32 -7.99 -2.12 -1.04
CA LEU A 32 -6.82 -2.31 -0.17
C LEU A 32 -7.04 -1.63 1.19
N GLY A 33 -7.47 -0.37 1.18
CA GLY A 33 -7.66 0.41 2.39
C GLY A 33 -8.83 -0.08 3.27
N GLY A 34 -9.98 -0.36 2.66
CA GLY A 34 -11.20 -0.70 3.40
C GLY A 34 -11.33 -2.17 3.78
N ILE A 35 -11.02 -3.08 2.84
CA ILE A 35 -11.22 -4.52 3.06
C ILE A 35 -10.00 -5.18 3.71
N HIS A 36 -8.80 -4.71 3.37
CA HIS A 36 -7.57 -5.38 3.82
C HIS A 36 -6.82 -4.64 4.93
N MET A 37 -6.92 -3.31 4.99
CA MET A 37 -6.31 -2.48 6.04
C MET A 37 -7.32 -2.01 7.12
N ASP A 38 -8.61 -2.34 6.99
CA ASP A 38 -9.68 -2.00 7.93
C ASP A 38 -9.84 -0.47 8.18
N TYR A 39 -9.48 0.38 7.22
CA TYR A 39 -9.75 1.82 7.32
C TYR A 39 -11.25 2.11 7.15
N ASP A 40 -11.77 2.97 8.02
CA ASP A 40 -13.17 3.38 7.96
C ASP A 40 -13.47 4.27 6.74
N VAL A 41 -14.76 4.38 6.40
CA VAL A 41 -15.25 5.16 5.26
C VAL A 41 -14.81 6.62 5.35
N LYS A 42 -14.75 7.20 6.56
CA LYS A 42 -14.31 8.57 6.76
C LYS A 42 -12.84 8.76 6.36
N THR A 43 -11.97 7.84 6.75
CA THR A 43 -10.55 7.82 6.42
C THR A 43 -10.35 7.68 4.92
N LEU A 44 -11.04 6.72 4.29
CA LEU A 44 -10.97 6.51 2.84
C LEU A 44 -11.48 7.72 2.07
N THR A 45 -12.56 8.36 2.52
CA THR A 45 -13.07 9.59 1.91
C THR A 45 -12.03 10.70 1.95
N LEU A 46 -11.34 10.89 3.08
CA LEU A 46 -10.29 11.90 3.22
C LEU A 46 -9.07 11.59 2.33
N ILE A 47 -8.68 10.33 2.20
CA ILE A 47 -7.62 9.89 1.28
C ILE A 47 -8.04 10.19 -0.17
N GLY A 48 -9.26 9.84 -0.55
CA GLY A 48 -9.77 10.02 -1.91
C GLY A 48 -9.87 11.48 -2.37
N GLN A 49 -9.94 12.45 -1.46
CA GLN A 49 -9.95 13.88 -1.81
C GLN A 49 -8.72 14.31 -2.62
N VAL A 50 -7.60 13.59 -2.52
CA VAL A 50 -6.39 13.92 -3.27
C VAL A 50 -6.52 13.71 -4.78
N LEU A 51 -7.51 12.91 -5.21
CA LEU A 51 -7.87 12.76 -6.63
C LEU A 51 -8.29 14.08 -7.27
N GLN A 52 -8.90 15.01 -6.50
CA GLN A 52 -9.27 16.35 -6.99
C GLN A 52 -8.06 17.25 -7.27
N ARG A 53 -6.85 16.80 -6.92
CA ARG A 53 -5.59 17.52 -7.07
C ARG A 53 -4.59 16.75 -7.93
N ASP A 54 -5.06 15.77 -8.71
CA ASP A 54 -4.24 14.87 -9.54
C ASP A 54 -3.09 14.19 -8.77
N LYS A 55 -3.37 13.82 -7.51
CA LYS A 55 -2.41 13.11 -6.64
C LYS A 55 -2.81 11.65 -6.47
N SER A 56 -1.82 10.84 -6.12
CA SER A 56 -1.97 9.40 -5.88
C SER A 56 -2.71 9.13 -4.56
N PRO A 57 -3.92 8.54 -4.56
CA PRO A 57 -4.57 8.12 -3.34
C PRO A 57 -3.84 6.93 -2.68
N THR A 58 -3.24 6.02 -3.46
CA THR A 58 -2.40 4.96 -2.89
C THR A 58 -1.22 5.53 -2.12
N TRP A 59 -0.61 6.62 -2.59
CA TRP A 59 0.49 7.27 -1.87
C TRP A 59 0.07 7.72 -0.48
N GLU A 60 -1.08 8.38 -0.37
CA GLU A 60 -1.63 8.83 0.92
C GLU A 60 -2.08 7.65 1.79
N LEU A 61 -2.67 6.61 1.20
CA LEU A 61 -2.98 5.37 1.91
C LEU A 61 -1.72 4.74 2.53
N LEU A 62 -0.61 4.69 1.79
CA LEU A 62 0.66 4.17 2.28
C LEU A 62 1.35 5.12 3.27
N ASN A 63 1.06 6.42 3.25
CA ASN A 63 1.47 7.35 4.31
C ASN A 63 0.72 7.01 5.61
N LYS A 64 -0.61 6.85 5.52
CA LYS A 64 -1.46 6.45 6.65
C LYS A 64 -1.03 5.10 7.23
N TYR A 65 -0.74 4.13 6.36
CA TYR A 65 -0.25 2.82 6.77
C TYR A 65 1.11 2.91 7.47
N SER A 66 1.96 3.85 7.07
CA SER A 66 3.24 4.09 7.73
C SER A 66 3.09 4.67 9.14
N GLU A 67 2.09 5.54 9.38
CA GLU A 67 1.82 6.10 10.72
C GLU A 67 1.52 5.00 11.75
N GLN A 68 1.02 3.84 11.28
CA GLN A 68 0.68 2.68 12.09
C GLN A 68 1.77 1.59 12.10
N ASN A 69 3.01 1.94 11.69
CA ASN A 69 4.12 0.99 11.54
C ASN A 69 3.78 -0.20 10.62
N GLY A 70 3.06 0.07 9.54
CA GLY A 70 2.74 -0.91 8.51
C GLY A 70 4.01 -1.53 7.90
N THR A 71 3.99 -2.83 7.64
CA THR A 71 5.16 -3.59 7.14
C THR A 71 4.98 -4.01 5.70
N ILE A 72 6.10 -4.15 4.97
CA ILE A 72 6.10 -4.61 3.58
C ILE A 72 5.53 -6.03 3.50
N LYS A 73 5.88 -6.92 4.45
CA LYS A 73 5.38 -8.31 4.49
C LYS A 73 3.86 -8.37 4.63
N ARG A 74 3.26 -7.56 5.52
CA ARG A 74 1.79 -7.50 5.66
C ARG A 74 1.14 -6.93 4.41
N LEU A 75 1.69 -5.87 3.82
CA LEU A 75 1.20 -5.32 2.56
C LEU A 75 1.25 -6.35 1.43
N PHE A 76 2.34 -7.12 1.31
CA PHE A 76 2.47 -8.19 0.35
C PHE A 76 1.39 -9.26 0.50
N VAL A 77 1.08 -9.68 1.74
CA VAL A 77 0.00 -10.64 2.02
C VAL A 77 -1.38 -10.06 1.66
N MET A 78 -1.64 -8.77 1.93
CA MET A 78 -2.88 -8.11 1.52
C MET A 78 -3.03 -8.10 -0.01
N LEU A 79 -1.97 -7.75 -0.74
CA LEU A 79 -1.96 -7.78 -2.20
C LEU A 79 -2.15 -9.20 -2.75
N ALA A 80 -1.64 -10.23 -2.07
CA ALA A 80 -1.88 -11.62 -2.42
C ALA A 80 -3.35 -12.03 -2.25
N ARG A 81 -4.02 -11.54 -1.20
CA ARG A 81 -5.46 -11.77 -0.99
C ARG A 81 -6.34 -11.07 -2.04
N MET A 82 -5.84 -9.98 -2.61
CA MET A 82 -6.46 -9.26 -3.73
C MET A 82 -6.14 -9.88 -5.11
N ASP A 83 -5.37 -10.97 -5.17
CA ASP A 83 -4.80 -11.55 -6.40
C ASP A 83 -4.01 -10.53 -7.27
N HIS A 84 -3.35 -9.57 -6.62
CA HIS A 84 -2.75 -8.43 -7.28
C HIS A 84 -1.28 -8.70 -7.68
N GLN A 85 -1.05 -9.69 -8.54
CA GLN A 85 0.28 -10.24 -8.86
C GLN A 85 1.31 -9.17 -9.31
N ARG A 86 0.88 -8.18 -10.10
CA ARG A 86 1.76 -7.09 -10.56
C ARG A 86 2.26 -6.24 -9.38
N ALA A 87 1.37 -5.87 -8.45
CA ALA A 87 1.74 -5.11 -7.26
C ALA A 87 2.63 -5.94 -6.32
N MET A 88 2.34 -7.24 -6.18
CA MET A 88 3.21 -8.17 -5.44
C MET A 88 4.62 -8.24 -6.02
N SER A 89 4.77 -8.26 -7.34
CA SER A 89 6.08 -8.34 -8.00
C SER A 89 7.02 -7.18 -7.64
N VAL A 90 6.45 -5.99 -7.40
CA VAL A 90 7.21 -4.79 -6.97
C VAL A 90 7.76 -4.96 -5.56
N LEU A 91 7.00 -5.60 -4.68
CA LEU A 91 7.38 -5.79 -3.27
C LEU A 91 8.20 -7.04 -3.02
N LYS A 92 8.16 -8.03 -3.92
CA LYS A 92 8.84 -9.32 -3.75
C LYS A 92 10.32 -9.21 -3.35
N PRO A 93 11.15 -8.30 -3.90
CA PRO A 93 12.55 -8.15 -3.48
C PRO A 93 12.75 -7.63 -2.05
N TYR A 94 11.69 -7.13 -1.42
CA TYR A 94 11.69 -6.48 -0.10
C TYR A 94 10.94 -7.29 0.96
N VAL A 95 10.50 -8.50 0.63
CA VAL A 95 9.90 -9.43 1.58
C VAL A 95 10.97 -10.43 1.98
N GLU A 96 11.48 -10.34 3.20
CA GLU A 96 12.31 -11.39 3.79
C GLU A 96 11.48 -12.68 3.93
N GLU A 97 12.07 -13.81 3.55
CA GLU A 97 11.50 -15.16 3.74
C GLU A 97 11.19 -15.42 5.22
#